data_AF-A0ABC9Q1X6-F1
#
_entry.id   AF-A0ABC9Q1X6-F1
#
_cell.length_a   1.000
_cell.length_b   1.000
_cell.length_c   1.000
_cell.angle_alpha   90.00
_cell.angle_beta   90.00
_cell.angle_gamma   90.00
#
_symmetry.space_group_name_H-M   'P 1'
#
loop_
_entity.id
_entity.type
_entity.pdbx_description
1 polymer ?
#
loop_
_entity_poly.entity_id
_entity_poly.type
_entity_poly.pdbx_seq_one_letter_code
_entity_poly.pdbx_strand_id
1 'polypeptide(L)'
;MSQTEYQIKPGNIKANSEETSTVSKISYEIENANNSGLKKGKINEQIEGLKEEGKFPKNLKYLKSYTDPNTGTTTTAFKNKDTGKVTLGMTGTNLHFEEMGNVLKHPFNHSDQDMKDMKEMLKDFGADANIGLGAVTDKDPHFKDTQDFIKDIKKEYEIDTITGHSLGGRDAIILGVSNDIKNIVVYNPAPLSITDFRIIALNNMTYSAIGDIEIKEMLKNYNGHIVRFVSDKDELDGFVSQFMYDTAGEKIVLNNGEGHDMGAFLRKYAQAKILAELRKVKGYEDANNKSFKSVKDNTKSKLGKVEELRVNWLQANGGALTSSQLKLLESVSALIIAEGLSQLVKEESNQLEKMYDNMKDKFQENWKNSQEAGNKIGTKLSHDGVLTALRNGDAYESKFETEPLTKIEQKLKELNDINSDCHNYVSKIKDSVNAIVGNDQLLASQIAGVI
;
A
#
# COMPACT_ATOMS: atom_id res chain seq x y z
N MET A 1 -34.66 -24.09 25.64
CA MET A 1 -33.32 -23.50 25.89
C MET A 1 -33.03 -22.59 24.72
N SER A 2 -32.97 -21.27 24.90
CA SER A 2 -32.54 -20.39 23.81
C SER A 2 -31.06 -20.65 23.55
N GLN A 3 -30.67 -20.99 22.32
CA GLN A 3 -29.27 -21.00 21.95
C GLN A 3 -28.68 -19.61 22.23
N THR A 4 -27.57 -19.56 22.96
CA THR A 4 -26.83 -18.32 23.18
C THR A 4 -26.31 -17.82 21.83
N GLU A 5 -26.69 -16.61 21.43
CA GLU A 5 -26.23 -16.00 20.18
C GLU A 5 -24.70 -15.87 20.18
N TYR A 6 -24.06 -16.10 19.02
CA TYR A 6 -22.62 -15.93 18.86
C TYR A 6 -22.18 -14.52 19.25
N GLN A 7 -21.04 -14.41 19.95
CA GLN A 7 -20.46 -13.16 20.39
C GLN A 7 -19.13 -12.93 19.68
N ILE A 8 -19.04 -11.86 18.91
CA ILE A 8 -17.83 -11.42 18.20
C ILE A 8 -16.74 -11.07 19.21
N LYS A 9 -15.57 -11.72 19.08
CA LYS A 9 -14.43 -11.53 19.97
C LYS A 9 -13.37 -10.65 19.30
N PRO A 10 -13.21 -9.38 19.68
CA PRO A 10 -12.24 -8.47 19.03
C PRO A 10 -10.78 -8.89 19.22
N GLY A 11 -10.49 -9.81 20.15
CA GLY A 11 -9.12 -10.18 20.50
C GLY A 11 -8.30 -8.95 20.95
N ASN A 12 -7.19 -8.70 20.25
CA ASN A 12 -6.28 -7.59 20.53
C ASN A 12 -6.65 -6.26 19.86
N ILE A 13 -7.79 -6.17 19.16
CA ILE A 13 -8.23 -4.92 18.51
C ILE A 13 -8.52 -3.85 19.58
N LYS A 14 -8.13 -2.61 19.27
CA LYS A 14 -8.33 -1.42 20.10
C LYS A 14 -8.91 -0.29 19.28
N ALA A 15 -9.39 0.76 19.96
CA ALA A 15 -9.93 1.97 19.32
C ALA A 15 -8.97 2.67 18.36
N ASN A 16 -7.65 2.48 18.51
CA ASN A 16 -6.61 3.07 17.68
C ASN A 16 -5.84 2.04 16.84
N SER A 17 -6.35 0.81 16.72
CA SER A 17 -5.78 -0.19 15.82
C SER A 17 -5.85 0.30 14.37
N GLU A 18 -4.83 -0.02 13.60
CA GLU A 18 -4.72 0.26 12.18
C GLU A 18 -5.80 -0.50 11.40
N GLU A 19 -6.30 0.12 10.33
CA GLU A 19 -7.49 -0.30 9.61
C GLU A 19 -7.38 -1.69 8.99
N THR A 20 -6.34 -1.94 8.21
CA THR A 20 -6.18 -3.20 7.45
C THR A 20 -5.96 -4.39 8.39
N SER A 21 -5.13 -4.25 9.41
CA SER A 21 -4.93 -5.28 10.44
C SER A 21 -6.18 -5.53 11.28
N THR A 22 -6.97 -4.49 11.56
CA THR A 22 -8.27 -4.62 12.23
C THR A 22 -9.26 -5.40 11.37
N VAL A 23 -9.42 -5.00 10.10
CA VAL A 23 -10.36 -5.62 9.17
C VAL A 23 -9.98 -7.07 8.91
N SER A 24 -8.69 -7.37 8.70
CA SER A 24 -8.20 -8.73 8.54
C SER A 24 -8.47 -9.61 9.77
N LYS A 25 -8.30 -9.10 11.01
CA LYS A 25 -8.62 -9.90 12.21
C LYS A 25 -10.13 -10.09 12.42
N ILE A 26 -10.92 -9.04 12.29
CA ILE A 26 -12.36 -9.10 12.61
C ILE A 26 -13.16 -9.90 11.58
N SER A 27 -12.67 -10.01 10.33
CA SER A 27 -13.31 -10.82 9.29
C SER A 27 -13.50 -12.28 9.71
N TYR A 28 -12.56 -12.88 10.45
CA TYR A 28 -12.69 -14.25 10.97
C TYR A 28 -13.82 -14.38 12.01
N GLU A 29 -14.02 -13.37 12.85
CA GLU A 29 -15.15 -13.38 13.79
C GLU A 29 -16.50 -13.17 13.10
N ILE A 30 -16.51 -12.45 11.98
CA ILE A 30 -17.69 -12.25 11.15
C ILE A 30 -18.02 -13.52 10.36
N GLU A 31 -17.02 -14.26 9.89
CA GLU A 31 -17.20 -15.61 9.34
C GLU A 31 -17.86 -16.53 10.36
N ASN A 32 -17.31 -16.61 11.58
CA ASN A 32 -17.88 -17.40 12.67
C ASN A 32 -19.31 -16.97 13.01
N ALA A 33 -19.58 -15.66 13.01
CA ALA A 33 -20.91 -15.11 13.20
C ALA A 33 -21.89 -15.52 12.08
N ASN A 34 -21.47 -15.47 10.82
CA ASN A 34 -22.28 -15.90 9.69
C ASN A 34 -22.57 -17.40 9.74
N ASN A 35 -21.55 -18.22 10.04
CA ASN A 35 -21.66 -19.67 10.17
C ASN A 35 -22.58 -20.10 11.34
N SER A 36 -22.69 -19.27 12.37
CA SER A 36 -23.63 -19.45 13.48
C SER A 36 -25.02 -18.85 13.24
N GLY A 37 -25.26 -18.31 12.04
CA GLY A 37 -26.57 -17.76 11.63
C GLY A 37 -26.86 -16.37 12.18
N LEU A 38 -25.85 -15.66 12.69
CA LEU A 38 -26.02 -14.31 13.23
C LEU A 38 -26.38 -13.34 12.11
N LYS A 39 -27.53 -12.66 12.25
CA LYS A 39 -28.01 -11.72 11.24
C LYS A 39 -27.09 -10.49 11.16
N LYS A 40 -26.97 -9.92 9.95
CA LYS A 40 -26.25 -8.65 9.68
C LYS A 40 -26.51 -7.54 10.70
N GLY A 41 -27.77 -7.34 11.10
CA GLY A 41 -28.13 -6.33 12.11
C GLY A 41 -27.48 -6.57 13.47
N LYS A 42 -27.41 -7.83 13.90
CA LYS A 42 -26.75 -8.25 15.15
C LYS A 42 -25.23 -8.15 15.08
N ILE A 43 -24.63 -8.50 13.94
CA ILE A 43 -23.21 -8.24 13.68
C ILE A 43 -22.91 -6.75 13.83
N ASN A 44 -23.72 -5.89 13.21
CA ASN A 44 -23.55 -4.44 13.29
C ASN A 44 -23.72 -3.93 14.74
N GLU A 45 -24.75 -4.38 15.47
CA GLU A 45 -24.95 -4.03 16.89
C GLU A 45 -23.73 -4.39 17.74
N GLN A 46 -23.18 -5.60 17.59
CA GLN A 46 -21.99 -6.01 18.34
C GLN A 46 -20.75 -5.18 17.96
N ILE A 47 -20.54 -4.89 16.67
CA ILE A 47 -19.44 -4.04 16.22
C ILE A 47 -19.55 -2.60 16.77
N GLU A 48 -20.75 -2.03 16.84
CA GLU A 48 -20.93 -0.70 17.48
C GLU A 48 -20.68 -0.76 18.99
N GLY A 49 -21.14 -1.80 19.68
CA GLY A 49 -20.84 -2.02 21.11
C GLY A 49 -19.33 -2.10 21.38
N LEU A 50 -18.58 -2.80 20.53
CA LEU A 50 -17.11 -2.86 20.64
C LEU A 50 -16.43 -1.50 20.48
N LYS A 51 -17.00 -0.57 19.70
CA LYS A 51 -16.48 0.80 19.58
C LYS A 51 -16.74 1.62 20.84
N GLU A 52 -17.91 1.45 21.45
CA GLU A 52 -18.27 2.11 22.72
C GLU A 52 -17.32 1.66 23.84
N GLU A 53 -16.96 0.38 23.86
CA GLU A 53 -15.99 -0.20 24.80
C GLU A 53 -14.52 0.14 24.49
N GLY A 54 -14.23 0.84 23.38
CA GLY A 54 -12.86 1.15 22.96
C GLY A 54 -12.06 -0.05 22.45
N LYS A 55 -12.74 -1.14 22.08
CA LYS A 55 -12.17 -2.39 21.54
C LYS A 55 -12.28 -2.48 20.01
N PHE A 56 -12.69 -1.40 19.34
CA PHE A 56 -12.76 -1.33 17.88
C PHE A 56 -12.61 0.12 17.38
N PRO A 57 -11.97 0.36 16.22
CA PRO A 57 -11.83 1.69 15.65
C PRO A 57 -13.16 2.38 15.37
N LYS A 58 -13.30 3.63 15.84
CA LYS A 58 -14.56 4.40 15.74
C LYS A 58 -14.90 4.83 14.32
N ASN A 59 -13.88 5.00 13.49
CA ASN A 59 -13.99 5.43 12.10
C ASN A 59 -14.38 4.30 11.14
N LEU A 60 -14.28 3.02 11.53
CA LEU A 60 -14.71 1.91 10.69
C LEU A 60 -16.20 1.60 10.90
N LYS A 61 -16.94 1.37 9.81
CA LYS A 61 -18.36 0.99 9.82
C LYS A 61 -18.53 -0.32 9.04
N TYR A 62 -19.05 -1.35 9.68
CA TYR A 62 -19.41 -2.59 8.99
C TYR A 62 -20.51 -2.32 7.95
N LEU A 63 -20.33 -2.79 6.72
CA LEU A 63 -21.29 -2.62 5.64
C LEU A 63 -22.07 -3.90 5.36
N LYS A 64 -21.37 -4.99 5.01
CA LYS A 64 -21.91 -6.30 4.67
C LYS A 64 -20.77 -7.31 4.57
N SER A 65 -21.11 -8.59 4.60
CA SER A 65 -20.18 -9.71 4.36
C SER A 65 -20.83 -10.76 3.47
N TYR A 66 -20.00 -11.52 2.75
CA TYR A 66 -20.37 -12.73 2.03
C TYR A 66 -19.50 -13.86 2.54
N THR A 67 -20.10 -15.01 2.85
CA THR A 67 -19.41 -16.23 3.25
C THR A 67 -19.74 -17.29 2.22
N ASP A 68 -18.71 -17.83 1.57
CA ASP A 68 -18.87 -18.90 0.60
C ASP A 68 -19.36 -20.18 1.32
N PRO A 69 -20.51 -20.76 0.92
CA PRO A 69 -21.07 -21.90 1.62
C PRO A 69 -20.27 -23.20 1.42
N ASN A 70 -19.37 -23.26 0.43
CA ASN A 70 -18.58 -24.45 0.12
C ASN A 70 -17.22 -24.41 0.83
N THR A 71 -16.52 -23.28 0.79
CA THR A 71 -15.18 -23.14 1.39
C THR A 71 -15.20 -22.53 2.79
N GLY A 72 -16.30 -21.89 3.19
CA GLY A 72 -16.39 -21.10 4.42
C GLY A 72 -15.70 -19.74 4.35
N THR A 73 -14.95 -19.45 3.28
CA THR A 73 -14.20 -18.20 3.08
C THR A 73 -15.14 -17.00 3.08
N THR A 74 -14.80 -15.98 3.86
CA THR A 74 -15.60 -14.78 4.06
C THR A 74 -14.89 -13.54 3.53
N THR A 75 -15.61 -12.78 2.71
CA THR A 75 -15.23 -11.40 2.35
C THR A 75 -16.11 -10.41 3.10
N THR A 76 -15.50 -9.52 3.86
CA THR A 76 -16.20 -8.51 4.65
C THR A 76 -15.87 -7.10 4.17
N ALA A 77 -16.85 -6.21 4.10
CA ALA A 77 -16.66 -4.81 3.75
C ALA A 77 -16.85 -3.88 4.96
N PHE A 78 -15.85 -3.03 5.21
CA PHE A 78 -15.91 -1.93 6.17
C PHE A 78 -15.72 -0.59 5.46
N LYS A 79 -16.56 0.40 5.75
CA LYS A 79 -16.37 1.78 5.31
C LYS A 79 -15.56 2.54 6.34
N ASN A 80 -14.47 3.18 5.92
CA ASN A 80 -13.80 4.20 6.70
C ASN A 80 -14.58 5.51 6.57
N LYS A 81 -15.06 6.04 7.72
CA LYS A 81 -15.86 7.27 7.80
C LYS A 81 -15.05 8.53 7.52
N ASP A 82 -13.73 8.48 7.75
CA ASP A 82 -12.84 9.62 7.54
C ASP A 82 -12.56 9.84 6.05
N THR A 83 -12.41 8.75 5.29
CA THR A 83 -12.11 8.79 3.84
C THR A 83 -13.34 8.60 2.97
N GLY A 84 -14.40 7.99 3.49
CA GLY A 84 -15.58 7.60 2.74
C GLY A 84 -15.42 6.32 1.92
N LYS A 85 -14.21 5.74 1.89
CA LYS A 85 -13.87 4.56 1.08
C LYS A 85 -14.03 3.25 1.85
N VAL A 86 -13.97 2.13 1.14
CA VAL A 86 -14.17 0.78 1.69
C VAL A 86 -12.87 -0.02 1.72
N THR A 87 -12.66 -0.70 2.84
CA THR A 87 -11.66 -1.77 3.00
C THR A 87 -12.36 -3.13 3.03
N LEU A 88 -11.89 -4.04 2.19
CA LEU A 88 -12.35 -5.42 2.14
C LEU A 88 -11.41 -6.33 2.94
N GLY A 89 -11.95 -7.21 3.77
CA GLY A 89 -11.19 -8.21 4.53
C GLY A 89 -11.56 -9.63 4.11
N MET A 90 -10.56 -10.38 3.64
CA MET A 90 -10.62 -11.79 3.29
C MET A 90 -10.18 -12.65 4.48
N THR A 91 -10.98 -13.65 4.83
CA THR A 91 -10.52 -14.75 5.69
C THR A 91 -9.84 -15.83 4.84
N GLY A 92 -8.98 -16.62 5.48
CA GLY A 92 -8.49 -17.87 4.93
C GLY A 92 -9.25 -19.05 5.50
N THR A 93 -8.97 -20.25 4.99
CA THR A 93 -9.33 -21.49 5.66
C THR A 93 -8.47 -21.65 6.93
N ASN A 94 -9.01 -22.24 8.00
CA ASN A 94 -8.26 -22.60 9.20
C ASN A 94 -7.27 -23.74 8.90
N LEU A 95 -6.22 -23.47 8.13
CA LEU A 95 -5.11 -24.40 7.93
C LEU A 95 -4.30 -24.40 9.24
N HIS A 96 -4.42 -25.47 10.02
CA HIS A 96 -3.68 -25.63 11.27
C HIS A 96 -2.22 -26.03 10.95
N PHE A 97 -1.38 -25.04 10.61
CA PHE A 97 0.06 -25.25 10.40
C PHE A 97 0.77 -25.80 11.66
N GLU A 98 0.20 -25.60 12.86
CA GLU A 98 0.70 -26.17 14.12
C GLU A 98 0.66 -27.71 14.15
N GLU A 99 -0.24 -28.34 13.37
CA GLU A 99 -0.34 -29.79 13.23
C GLU A 99 0.75 -30.36 12.29
N MET A 100 1.50 -29.51 11.57
CA MET A 100 2.53 -29.91 10.61
C MET A 100 3.89 -30.28 11.23
N GLY A 101 4.01 -30.25 12.56
CA GLY A 101 5.06 -30.92 13.35
C GLY A 101 6.49 -30.89 12.77
N ASN A 102 7.01 -32.08 12.42
CA ASN A 102 8.38 -32.29 11.92
C ASN A 102 8.56 -32.00 10.42
N VAL A 103 7.47 -31.95 9.62
CA VAL A 103 7.53 -31.76 8.16
C VAL A 103 7.98 -30.34 7.80
N LEU A 104 7.59 -29.33 8.58
CA LEU A 104 8.06 -27.95 8.42
C LEU A 104 9.58 -27.80 8.62
N LYS A 105 10.20 -28.71 9.39
CA LYS A 105 11.61 -28.62 9.80
C LYS A 105 12.57 -29.30 8.82
N HIS A 106 12.10 -30.26 8.01
CA HIS A 106 12.95 -31.09 7.16
C HIS A 106 12.30 -31.52 5.82
N PRO A 107 11.92 -30.59 4.93
CA PRO A 107 11.26 -30.93 3.66
C PRO A 107 12.12 -31.72 2.65
N PHE A 108 13.44 -31.78 2.86
CA PHE A 108 14.39 -32.47 1.96
C PHE A 108 15.13 -33.65 2.59
N ASN A 109 14.79 -34.07 3.80
CA ASN A 109 15.38 -35.29 4.35
C ASN A 109 14.60 -36.48 3.76
N HIS A 110 15.16 -37.09 2.71
CA HIS A 110 14.47 -38.08 1.89
C HIS A 110 14.44 -39.47 2.55
N SER A 111 13.62 -39.66 3.58
CA SER A 111 13.18 -41.02 3.94
C SER A 111 11.82 -41.32 3.31
N ASP A 112 11.54 -42.61 3.05
CA ASP A 112 10.21 -43.05 2.57
C ASP A 112 9.09 -42.67 3.56
N GLN A 113 9.43 -42.49 4.85
CA GLN A 113 8.51 -42.06 5.89
C GLN A 113 8.12 -40.59 5.72
N ASP A 114 9.05 -39.70 5.37
CA ASP A 114 8.76 -38.26 5.19
C ASP A 114 7.84 -38.01 3.99
N MET A 115 8.01 -38.78 2.90
CA MET A 115 7.10 -38.76 1.74
C MET A 115 5.71 -39.30 2.09
N LYS A 116 5.63 -40.28 3.00
CA LYS A 116 4.39 -40.84 3.49
C LYS A 116 3.68 -39.86 4.42
N ASP A 117 4.40 -39.22 5.33
CA ASP A 117 3.90 -38.19 6.25
C ASP A 117 3.40 -36.96 5.47
N MET A 118 4.09 -36.55 4.41
CA MET A 118 3.63 -35.48 3.50
C MET A 118 2.36 -35.87 2.71
N LYS A 119 2.22 -37.13 2.30
CA LYS A 119 1.01 -37.63 1.63
C LYS A 119 -0.17 -37.82 2.59
N GLU A 120 0.08 -38.29 3.81
CA GLU A 120 -0.92 -38.35 4.88
C GLU A 120 -1.35 -36.94 5.30
N MET A 121 -0.42 -35.98 5.38
CA MET A 121 -0.69 -34.56 5.57
C MET A 121 -1.64 -34.03 4.50
N LEU A 122 -1.30 -34.16 3.21
CA LEU A 122 -2.17 -33.71 2.10
C LEU A 122 -3.56 -34.37 2.10
N LYS A 123 -3.67 -35.57 2.68
CA LYS A 123 -4.92 -36.32 2.79
C LYS A 123 -5.81 -35.80 3.92
N ASP A 124 -5.21 -35.39 5.05
CA ASP A 124 -5.91 -34.75 6.17
C ASP A 124 -6.31 -33.31 5.84
N PHE A 125 -5.62 -32.65 4.89
CA PHE A 125 -5.99 -31.35 4.33
C PHE A 125 -7.17 -31.38 3.33
N GLY A 126 -7.64 -32.55 2.89
CA GLY A 126 -8.80 -32.66 1.99
C GLY A 126 -8.70 -31.82 0.70
N ALA A 127 -9.83 -31.30 0.21
CA ALA A 127 -9.87 -30.39 -0.94
C ALA A 127 -9.14 -29.06 -0.69
N ASP A 128 -8.94 -28.69 0.58
CA ASP A 128 -8.34 -27.42 1.00
C ASP A 128 -6.81 -27.39 0.80
N ALA A 129 -6.13 -28.55 0.74
CA ALA A 129 -4.70 -28.62 0.39
C ALA A 129 -4.43 -28.14 -1.04
N ASN A 130 -5.30 -28.50 -1.98
CA ASN A 130 -5.20 -28.09 -3.37
C ASN A 130 -5.47 -26.58 -3.51
N ILE A 131 -6.35 -26.03 -2.66
CA ILE A 131 -6.62 -24.59 -2.60
C ILE A 131 -5.46 -23.87 -1.92
N GLY A 132 -4.83 -24.40 -0.87
CA GLY A 132 -3.78 -23.72 -0.08
C GLY A 132 -2.36 -23.80 -0.66
N LEU A 133 -2.03 -24.87 -1.38
CA LEU A 133 -0.68 -25.15 -1.90
C LEU A 133 -0.66 -25.26 -3.44
N GLY A 134 -1.83 -25.27 -4.09
CA GLY A 134 -2.01 -25.22 -5.54
C GLY A 134 -1.78 -23.82 -6.13
N ALA A 135 -1.61 -23.74 -7.45
CA ALA A 135 -1.74 -22.47 -8.17
C ALA A 135 -3.23 -22.16 -8.35
N VAL A 136 -3.69 -21.07 -7.75
CA VAL A 136 -5.09 -20.61 -7.80
C VAL A 136 -5.14 -19.28 -8.54
N THR A 137 -6.11 -19.09 -9.43
CA THR A 137 -6.30 -17.87 -10.22
C THR A 137 -7.65 -17.24 -9.94
N ASP A 138 -7.84 -15.98 -10.35
CA ASP A 138 -9.09 -15.24 -10.18
C ASP A 138 -10.29 -15.86 -10.94
N LYS A 139 -10.01 -16.79 -11.85
CA LYS A 139 -11.01 -17.53 -12.65
C LYS A 139 -11.50 -18.79 -11.96
N ASP A 140 -10.89 -19.19 -10.85
CA ASP A 140 -11.30 -20.40 -10.15
C ASP A 140 -12.76 -20.31 -9.69
N PRO A 141 -13.57 -21.39 -9.86
CA PRO A 141 -15.00 -21.35 -9.57
C PRO A 141 -15.35 -20.89 -8.15
N HIS A 142 -14.50 -21.19 -7.16
CA HIS A 142 -14.73 -20.81 -5.76
C HIS A 142 -14.62 -19.29 -5.52
N PHE A 143 -14.02 -18.53 -6.43
CA PHE A 143 -14.00 -17.07 -6.34
C PHE A 143 -15.18 -16.38 -7.00
N LYS A 144 -16.01 -17.09 -7.78
CA LYS A 144 -17.06 -16.47 -8.59
C LYS A 144 -18.00 -15.58 -7.77
N ASP A 145 -18.52 -16.10 -6.66
CA ASP A 145 -19.49 -15.37 -5.84
C ASP A 145 -18.82 -14.26 -5.03
N THR A 146 -17.57 -14.46 -4.62
CA THR A 146 -16.73 -13.40 -4.02
C THR A 146 -16.45 -12.27 -5.00
N GLN A 147 -16.12 -12.57 -6.25
CA GLN A 147 -15.95 -11.59 -7.32
C GLN A 147 -17.25 -10.78 -7.52
N ASP A 148 -18.40 -11.44 -7.50
CA ASP A 148 -19.69 -10.77 -7.64
C ASP A 148 -20.01 -9.88 -6.42
N PHE A 149 -19.67 -10.32 -5.21
CA PHE A 149 -19.73 -9.48 -4.01
C PHE A 149 -18.86 -8.22 -4.12
N ILE A 150 -17.62 -8.35 -4.61
CA ILE A 150 -16.69 -7.23 -4.81
C ILE A 150 -17.26 -6.24 -5.83
N LYS A 151 -17.74 -6.75 -6.98
CA LYS A 151 -18.41 -5.92 -8.01
C LYS A 151 -19.62 -5.19 -7.43
N ASP A 152 -20.40 -5.84 -6.58
CA ASP A 152 -21.55 -5.23 -5.94
C ASP A 152 -21.16 -4.11 -4.96
N ILE A 153 -20.06 -4.25 -4.21
CA ILE A 153 -19.54 -3.16 -3.39
C ILE A 153 -19.13 -1.97 -4.28
N LYS A 154 -18.43 -2.21 -5.39
CA LYS A 154 -17.96 -1.16 -6.32
C LYS A 154 -19.09 -0.34 -6.94
N LYS A 155 -20.31 -0.86 -7.03
CA LYS A 155 -21.47 -0.12 -7.54
C LYS A 155 -21.85 1.06 -6.63
N GLU A 156 -21.58 0.95 -5.33
CA GLU A 156 -22.00 1.93 -4.32
C GLU A 156 -20.83 2.66 -3.65
N TYR A 157 -19.63 2.05 -3.65
CA TYR A 157 -18.48 2.53 -2.90
C TYR A 157 -17.18 2.43 -3.70
N GLU A 158 -16.30 3.41 -3.52
CA GLU A 158 -14.89 3.27 -3.90
C GLU A 158 -14.20 2.31 -2.92
N ILE A 159 -13.62 1.24 -3.44
CA ILE A 159 -12.80 0.32 -2.65
C ILE A 159 -11.37 0.84 -2.66
N ASP A 160 -10.87 1.18 -1.48
CA ASP A 160 -9.50 1.68 -1.32
C ASP A 160 -8.51 0.53 -1.16
N THR A 161 -8.86 -0.43 -0.31
CA THR A 161 -7.94 -1.49 0.13
C THR A 161 -8.63 -2.85 0.19
N ILE A 162 -7.89 -3.91 -0.13
CA ILE A 162 -8.22 -5.29 0.24
C ILE A 162 -7.11 -5.86 1.11
N THR A 163 -7.51 -6.60 2.15
CA THR A 163 -6.61 -7.15 3.16
C THR A 163 -7.00 -8.58 3.51
N GLY A 164 -6.07 -9.31 4.12
CA GLY A 164 -6.26 -10.68 4.55
C GLY A 164 -5.03 -11.21 5.27
N HIS A 165 -5.21 -12.36 5.92
CA HIS A 165 -4.16 -13.06 6.63
C HIS A 165 -4.05 -14.50 6.12
N SER A 166 -2.84 -15.07 6.10
CA SER A 166 -2.62 -16.45 5.64
C SER A 166 -3.18 -16.69 4.23
N LEU A 167 -4.01 -17.73 4.05
CA LEU A 167 -4.72 -17.99 2.81
C LEU A 167 -5.58 -16.80 2.35
N GLY A 168 -6.27 -16.13 3.29
CA GLY A 168 -7.05 -14.92 2.97
C GLY A 168 -6.16 -13.78 2.47
N GLY A 169 -4.90 -13.71 2.91
CA GLY A 169 -3.92 -12.76 2.40
C GLY A 169 -3.53 -13.05 0.94
N ARG A 170 -3.37 -14.32 0.59
CA ARG A 170 -3.13 -14.73 -0.80
C ARG A 170 -4.34 -14.40 -1.69
N ASP A 171 -5.53 -14.77 -1.24
CA ASP A 171 -6.76 -14.54 -1.99
C ASP A 171 -7.05 -13.04 -2.12
N ALA A 172 -6.73 -12.24 -1.11
CA ALA A 172 -6.76 -10.78 -1.18
C ALA A 172 -5.81 -10.23 -2.26
N ILE A 173 -4.64 -10.84 -2.47
CA ILE A 173 -3.75 -10.47 -3.58
C ILE A 173 -4.40 -10.80 -4.92
N ILE A 174 -4.85 -12.04 -5.11
CA ILE A 174 -5.44 -12.50 -6.39
C ILE A 174 -6.66 -11.65 -6.76
N LEU A 175 -7.61 -11.55 -5.83
CA LEU A 175 -8.86 -10.82 -6.04
C LEU A 175 -8.63 -9.31 -6.09
N GLY A 176 -7.67 -8.78 -5.34
CA GLY A 176 -7.31 -7.38 -5.37
C GLY A 176 -6.78 -6.96 -6.74
N VAL A 177 -5.87 -7.75 -7.29
CA VAL A 177 -5.28 -7.48 -8.60
C VAL A 177 -6.32 -7.64 -9.71
N SER A 178 -7.10 -8.73 -9.73
CA SER A 178 -8.12 -8.96 -10.76
C SER A 178 -9.24 -7.91 -10.74
N ASN A 179 -9.42 -7.24 -9.61
CA ASN A 179 -10.38 -6.15 -9.44
C ASN A 179 -9.76 -4.75 -9.52
N ASP A 180 -8.48 -4.60 -9.88
CA ASP A 180 -7.82 -3.29 -9.93
C ASP A 180 -7.93 -2.48 -8.62
N ILE A 181 -7.98 -3.17 -7.46
CA ILE A 181 -7.97 -2.52 -6.14
C ILE A 181 -6.53 -2.06 -5.90
N LYS A 182 -6.34 -0.75 -5.73
CA LYS A 182 -5.01 -0.12 -5.77
C LYS A 182 -4.13 -0.42 -4.56
N ASN A 183 -4.71 -0.70 -3.39
CA ASN A 183 -3.95 -1.01 -2.20
C ASN A 183 -4.27 -2.43 -1.74
N ILE A 184 -3.25 -3.27 -1.62
CA ILE A 184 -3.34 -4.63 -1.10
C ILE A 184 -2.38 -4.73 0.09
N VAL A 185 -2.93 -4.92 1.29
CA VAL A 185 -2.14 -4.99 2.52
C VAL A 185 -2.46 -6.30 3.22
N VAL A 186 -1.48 -7.19 3.34
CA VAL A 186 -1.73 -8.55 3.83
C VAL A 186 -0.72 -8.97 4.89
N TYR A 187 -1.13 -9.91 5.75
CA TYR A 187 -0.40 -10.31 6.96
C TYR A 187 -0.07 -11.79 6.94
N ASN A 188 1.20 -12.15 7.08
CA ASN A 188 1.70 -13.52 6.91
C ASN A 188 0.98 -14.26 5.76
N PRO A 189 0.91 -13.68 4.54
CA PRO A 189 0.11 -14.27 3.48
C PRO A 189 0.72 -15.61 3.02
N ALA A 190 -0.13 -16.54 2.63
CA ALA A 190 0.30 -17.73 1.91
C ALA A 190 0.90 -17.35 0.54
N PRO A 191 1.82 -18.16 -0.01
CA PRO A 191 2.36 -17.93 -1.34
C PRO A 191 1.27 -18.06 -2.40
N LEU A 192 1.45 -17.38 -3.53
CA LEU A 192 0.56 -17.52 -4.69
C LEU A 192 0.72 -18.90 -5.35
N SER A 193 1.92 -19.48 -5.24
CA SER A 193 2.27 -20.75 -5.88
C SER A 193 3.47 -21.37 -5.15
N ILE A 194 3.58 -22.72 -5.09
CA ILE A 194 4.77 -23.46 -4.61
C ILE A 194 5.07 -24.61 -5.59
N THR A 195 5.86 -24.33 -6.62
CA THR A 195 6.00 -25.14 -7.83
C THR A 195 6.58 -26.53 -7.60
N ASP A 196 7.75 -26.62 -6.97
CA ASP A 196 8.46 -27.88 -6.72
C ASP A 196 7.75 -28.75 -5.67
N PHE A 197 7.18 -28.15 -4.61
CA PHE A 197 6.34 -28.88 -3.66
C PHE A 197 5.17 -29.58 -4.38
N ARG A 198 4.46 -28.87 -5.27
CA ARG A 198 3.37 -29.47 -6.07
C ARG A 198 3.85 -30.61 -6.96
N ILE A 199 5.01 -30.47 -7.60
CA ILE A 199 5.58 -31.53 -8.46
C ILE A 199 5.86 -32.78 -7.63
N ILE A 200 6.55 -32.61 -6.50
CA ILE A 200 7.00 -33.71 -5.63
C ILE A 200 5.81 -34.37 -4.93
N ALA A 201 4.90 -33.58 -4.38
CA ALA A 201 3.85 -34.08 -3.49
C ALA A 201 2.56 -34.47 -4.24
N LEU A 202 2.19 -33.74 -5.31
CA LEU A 202 0.92 -33.92 -6.03
C LEU A 202 1.05 -34.63 -7.38
N ASN A 203 2.28 -34.87 -7.87
CA ASN A 203 2.56 -35.48 -9.17
C ASN A 203 1.80 -34.81 -10.34
N ASN A 204 1.57 -33.48 -10.24
CA ASN A 204 0.64 -32.74 -11.09
C ASN A 204 1.36 -31.68 -11.95
N MET A 205 2.00 -32.12 -13.03
CA MET A 205 2.91 -31.29 -13.83
C MET A 205 2.19 -30.32 -14.80
N THR A 206 1.01 -30.68 -15.35
CA THR A 206 0.43 -29.98 -16.52
C THR A 206 -0.53 -28.84 -16.17
N TYR A 207 -1.44 -29.03 -15.20
CA TYR A 207 -2.36 -27.95 -14.77
C TYR A 207 -1.63 -26.84 -13.99
N SER A 208 -0.54 -27.19 -13.29
CA SER A 208 0.26 -26.25 -12.49
C SER A 208 0.88 -25.14 -13.34
N ALA A 209 1.39 -25.44 -14.53
CA ALA A 209 2.10 -24.45 -15.35
C ALA A 209 1.18 -23.35 -15.89
N ILE A 210 -0.09 -23.66 -16.18
CA ILE A 210 -1.05 -22.70 -16.73
C ILE A 210 -1.43 -21.67 -15.66
N GLY A 211 -1.78 -22.12 -14.45
CA GLY A 211 -2.11 -21.22 -13.34
C GLY A 211 -0.94 -20.30 -12.97
N ASP A 212 0.29 -20.83 -12.94
CA ASP A 212 1.49 -20.02 -12.68
C ASP A 212 1.72 -18.93 -13.74
N ILE A 213 1.44 -19.23 -15.02
CA ILE A 213 1.51 -18.25 -16.12
C ILE A 213 0.43 -17.17 -15.95
N GLU A 214 -0.81 -17.57 -15.68
CA GLU A 214 -1.93 -16.62 -15.50
C GLU A 214 -1.68 -15.66 -14.32
N ILE A 215 -1.17 -16.17 -13.20
CA ILE A 215 -0.80 -15.35 -12.03
C ILE A 215 0.29 -14.34 -12.43
N LYS A 216 1.33 -14.77 -13.14
CA LYS A 216 2.42 -13.89 -13.59
C LYS A 216 1.94 -12.81 -14.56
N GLU A 217 1.06 -13.16 -15.51
CA GLU A 217 0.47 -12.20 -16.44
C GLU A 217 -0.42 -11.18 -15.74
N MET A 218 -1.25 -11.64 -14.79
CA MET A 218 -2.11 -10.78 -13.98
C MET A 218 -1.28 -9.77 -13.17
N LEU A 219 -0.21 -10.23 -12.51
CA LEU A 219 0.68 -9.37 -11.71
C LEU A 219 1.48 -8.38 -12.58
N LYS A 220 1.90 -8.78 -13.78
CA LYS A 220 2.68 -7.93 -14.69
C LYS A 220 1.95 -6.65 -15.10
N ASN A 221 0.62 -6.72 -15.21
CA ASN A 221 -0.21 -5.58 -15.63
C ASN A 221 -0.75 -4.76 -14.44
N TYR A 222 -0.48 -5.19 -13.22
CA TYR A 222 -0.95 -4.50 -12.02
C TYR A 222 -0.12 -3.25 -11.75
N ASN A 223 -0.80 -2.12 -11.53
CA ASN A 223 -0.17 -0.83 -11.25
C ASN A 223 -0.49 -0.27 -9.85
N GLY A 224 -1.07 -1.10 -8.98
CA GLY A 224 -1.29 -0.77 -7.57
C GLY A 224 -0.11 -1.18 -6.68
N HIS A 225 -0.31 -1.09 -5.38
CA HIS A 225 0.67 -1.36 -4.36
C HIS A 225 0.29 -2.58 -3.52
N ILE A 226 1.20 -3.54 -3.45
CA ILE A 226 1.06 -4.76 -2.64
C ILE A 226 2.11 -4.73 -1.55
N VAL A 227 1.67 -4.78 -0.29
CA VAL A 227 2.56 -4.87 0.89
C VAL A 227 2.20 -6.10 1.69
N ARG A 228 3.22 -6.87 2.04
CA ARG A 228 3.12 -8.06 2.87
C ARG A 228 3.88 -7.83 4.17
N PHE A 229 3.16 -7.76 5.28
CA PHE A 229 3.76 -7.76 6.62
C PHE A 229 3.96 -9.20 7.07
N VAL A 230 5.21 -9.57 7.38
CA VAL A 230 5.58 -10.93 7.77
C VAL A 230 6.28 -10.88 9.12
N SER A 231 5.84 -11.69 10.10
CA SER A 231 6.55 -11.83 11.37
C SER A 231 7.87 -12.61 11.17
N ASP A 232 8.92 -12.25 11.90
CA ASP A 232 10.26 -12.86 11.74
C ASP A 232 10.35 -14.35 12.12
N LYS A 233 9.37 -14.87 12.87
CA LYS A 233 9.25 -16.29 13.21
C LYS A 233 8.03 -16.96 12.59
N ASP A 234 7.46 -16.37 11.53
CA ASP A 234 6.35 -16.97 10.80
C ASP A 234 6.73 -18.35 10.25
N GLU A 235 6.06 -19.39 10.72
CA GLU A 235 6.36 -20.78 10.40
C GLU A 235 6.05 -21.10 8.93
N LEU A 236 5.03 -20.45 8.38
CA LEU A 236 4.65 -20.59 6.97
C LEU A 236 5.72 -20.01 6.05
N ASP A 237 6.17 -18.78 6.27
CA ASP A 237 7.26 -18.17 5.50
C ASP A 237 8.56 -18.99 5.62
N GLY A 238 8.87 -19.50 6.82
CA GLY A 238 9.99 -20.39 7.05
C GLY A 238 9.93 -21.69 6.23
N PHE A 239 8.76 -22.32 6.15
CA PHE A 239 8.54 -23.52 5.33
C PHE A 239 8.61 -23.22 3.83
N VAL A 240 7.86 -22.22 3.38
CA VAL A 240 7.74 -21.85 1.96
C VAL A 240 9.09 -21.41 1.39
N SER A 241 9.94 -20.75 2.20
CA SER A 241 11.26 -20.29 1.79
C SER A 241 12.23 -21.39 1.35
N GLN A 242 11.89 -22.65 1.62
CA GLN A 242 12.68 -23.82 1.25
C GLN A 242 12.35 -24.34 -0.16
N PHE A 243 11.29 -23.84 -0.78
CA PHE A 243 10.74 -24.28 -2.06
C PHE A 243 10.88 -23.19 -3.13
N MET A 244 10.56 -23.55 -4.38
CA MET A 244 10.32 -22.58 -5.45
C MET A 244 8.90 -22.04 -5.34
N TYR A 245 8.72 -20.83 -4.82
CA TYR A 245 7.40 -20.23 -4.62
C TYR A 245 7.26 -18.86 -5.29
N ASP A 246 6.04 -18.55 -5.71
CA ASP A 246 5.68 -17.22 -6.22
C ASP A 246 4.96 -16.41 -5.14
N THR A 247 5.27 -15.12 -5.08
CA THR A 247 4.61 -14.12 -4.24
C THR A 247 4.59 -12.79 -4.97
N ALA A 248 3.83 -11.80 -4.48
CA ALA A 248 3.79 -10.47 -5.05
C ALA A 248 4.05 -9.37 -4.00
N GLY A 249 4.54 -8.23 -4.45
CA GLY A 249 4.66 -7.04 -3.61
C GLY A 249 5.87 -7.01 -2.67
N GLU A 250 5.97 -5.88 -1.98
CA GLU A 250 7.01 -5.59 -1.01
C GLU A 250 6.83 -6.45 0.25
N LYS A 251 7.90 -7.11 0.70
CA LYS A 251 7.92 -7.87 1.96
C LYS A 251 8.50 -6.99 3.06
N ILE A 252 7.70 -6.73 4.10
CA ILE A 252 8.12 -6.02 5.30
C ILE A 252 8.20 -7.02 6.45
N VAL A 253 9.43 -7.38 6.83
CA VAL A 253 9.67 -8.29 7.96
C VAL A 253 9.62 -7.52 9.28
N LEU A 254 8.77 -7.98 10.20
CA LEU A 254 8.63 -7.43 11.54
C LEU A 254 9.40 -8.32 12.52
N ASN A 255 10.51 -7.80 13.07
CA ASN A 255 11.26 -8.44 14.15
C ASN A 255 10.48 -8.34 15.48
N ASN A 256 9.36 -9.05 15.57
CA ASN A 256 8.44 -9.03 16.71
C ASN A 256 8.54 -10.29 17.58
N GLY A 257 9.24 -11.34 17.10
CA GLY A 257 9.41 -12.60 17.78
C GLY A 257 8.16 -13.47 17.79
N GLU A 258 7.17 -13.19 16.93
CA GLU A 258 5.85 -13.83 16.86
C GLU A 258 5.76 -14.79 15.66
N GLY A 259 4.89 -15.79 15.76
CA GLY A 259 4.62 -16.74 14.68
C GLY A 259 3.50 -16.30 13.73
N HIS A 260 2.74 -17.28 13.24
CA HIS A 260 1.75 -17.08 12.18
C HIS A 260 0.49 -16.27 12.56
N ASP A 261 0.09 -16.21 13.83
CA ASP A 261 -1.21 -15.66 14.27
C ASP A 261 -1.42 -14.16 13.93
N MET A 262 -2.63 -13.81 13.49
CA MET A 262 -3.01 -12.43 13.17
C MET A 262 -3.05 -11.50 14.39
N GLY A 263 -3.29 -12.03 15.60
CA GLY A 263 -3.29 -11.28 16.84
C GLY A 263 -1.92 -10.65 17.19
N ALA A 264 -0.82 -11.16 16.63
CA ALA A 264 0.52 -10.59 16.75
C ALA A 264 0.62 -9.18 16.14
N PHE A 265 -0.01 -8.97 14.98
CA PHE A 265 0.04 -7.69 14.26
C PHE A 265 -0.72 -6.57 14.95
N LEU A 266 -1.65 -6.91 15.85
CA LEU A 266 -2.42 -5.96 16.66
C LEU A 266 -1.69 -5.49 17.93
N ARG A 267 -0.50 -6.04 18.21
CA ARG A 267 0.33 -5.60 19.35
C ARG A 267 0.98 -4.25 19.05
N LYS A 268 1.29 -3.50 20.12
CA LYS A 268 1.78 -2.12 20.05
C LYS A 268 2.99 -1.94 19.12
N TYR A 269 3.96 -2.86 19.18
CA TYR A 269 5.16 -2.80 18.35
C TYR A 269 4.84 -2.96 16.85
N ALA A 270 4.11 -4.01 16.49
CA ALA A 270 3.72 -4.28 15.11
C ALA A 270 2.86 -3.15 14.55
N GLN A 271 1.87 -2.68 15.30
CA GLN A 271 1.01 -1.54 14.92
C GLN A 271 1.82 -0.28 14.61
N ALA A 272 2.83 0.05 15.42
CA ALA A 272 3.69 1.21 15.18
C ALA A 272 4.47 1.08 13.87
N LYS A 273 4.98 -0.12 13.55
CA LYS A 273 5.72 -0.39 12.31
C LYS A 273 4.81 -0.39 11.08
N ILE A 274 3.66 -1.05 11.16
CA ILE A 274 2.65 -1.07 10.08
C ILE A 274 2.21 0.37 9.76
N LEU A 275 1.85 1.15 10.78
CA LEU A 275 1.44 2.54 10.58
C LEU A 275 2.55 3.41 10.00
N ALA A 276 3.80 3.22 10.42
CA ALA A 276 4.93 3.96 9.86
C ALA A 276 5.12 3.65 8.37
N GLU A 277 4.96 2.39 7.96
CA GLU A 277 5.08 1.96 6.57
C GLU A 277 3.92 2.47 5.71
N LEU A 278 2.68 2.19 6.11
CA LEU A 278 1.48 2.55 5.34
C LEU A 278 1.26 4.06 5.24
N ARG A 279 1.82 4.85 6.18
CA ARG A 279 1.72 6.31 6.16
C ARG A 279 2.89 7.00 5.45
N LYS A 280 3.83 6.30 4.82
CA LYS A 280 4.95 6.96 4.11
C LYS A 280 4.43 7.94 3.05
N VAL A 281 3.53 7.50 2.17
CA VAL A 281 2.91 8.35 1.14
C VAL A 281 2.12 9.51 1.76
N LYS A 282 1.29 9.20 2.77
CA LYS A 282 0.55 10.22 3.52
C LYS A 282 1.48 11.25 4.20
N GLY A 283 2.66 10.84 4.65
CA GLY A 283 3.66 11.72 5.24
C GLY A 283 4.16 12.79 4.25
N TYR A 284 4.37 12.40 2.98
CA TYR A 284 4.70 13.35 1.92
C TYR A 284 3.51 14.28 1.59
N GLU A 285 2.29 13.73 1.54
CA GLU A 285 1.07 14.52 1.32
C GLU A 285 0.83 15.54 2.45
N ASP A 286 0.94 15.12 3.71
CA ASP A 286 0.78 15.98 4.89
C ASP A 286 1.85 17.10 4.90
N ALA A 287 3.09 16.78 4.50
CA ALA A 287 4.15 17.77 4.33
C ALA A 287 3.82 18.78 3.23
N ASN A 288 3.33 18.32 2.07
CA ASN A 288 2.87 19.18 0.98
C ASN A 288 1.72 20.09 1.40
N ASN A 289 0.71 19.54 2.07
CA ASN A 289 -0.44 20.32 2.58
C ASN A 289 -0.01 21.40 3.57
N LYS A 290 0.97 21.11 4.43
CA LYS A 290 1.56 22.08 5.35
C LYS A 290 2.30 23.19 4.60
N SER A 291 3.13 22.85 3.62
CA SER A 291 3.82 23.81 2.76
C SER A 291 2.82 24.67 1.99
N PHE A 292 1.77 24.06 1.43
CA PHE A 292 0.69 24.76 0.73
C PHE A 292 0.03 25.83 1.59
N LYS A 293 -0.36 25.47 2.82
CA LYS A 293 -0.96 26.42 3.77
C LYS A 293 0.00 27.57 4.08
N SER A 294 1.26 27.26 4.40
CA SER A 294 2.27 28.26 4.74
C SER A 294 2.54 29.24 3.60
N VAL A 295 2.70 28.75 2.38
CA VAL A 295 2.94 29.58 1.20
C VAL A 295 1.72 30.44 0.88
N LYS A 296 0.51 29.86 0.92
CA LYS A 296 -0.75 30.58 0.72
C LYS A 296 -0.92 31.73 1.71
N ASP A 297 -0.65 31.50 2.99
CA ASP A 297 -0.79 32.52 4.04
C ASP A 297 0.25 33.64 3.85
N ASN A 298 1.48 33.29 3.47
CA ASN A 298 2.53 34.27 3.15
C ASN A 298 2.19 35.12 1.91
N THR A 299 1.72 34.49 0.82
CA THR A 299 1.28 35.19 -0.40
C THR A 299 0.14 36.15 -0.11
N LYS A 300 -0.86 35.73 0.69
CA LYS A 300 -1.96 36.61 1.12
C LYS A 300 -1.46 37.80 1.94
N SER A 301 -0.53 37.58 2.87
CA SER A 301 0.06 38.64 3.67
C SER A 301 0.78 39.68 2.80
N LYS A 302 1.60 39.24 1.83
CA LYS A 302 2.26 40.12 0.86
C LYS A 302 1.25 40.90 0.01
N LEU A 303 0.19 40.26 -0.48
CA LEU A 303 -0.88 40.95 -1.22
C LEU A 303 -1.63 41.98 -0.35
N GLY A 304 -1.78 41.71 0.94
CA GLY A 304 -2.32 42.69 1.91
C GLY A 304 -1.48 43.97 1.94
N LYS A 305 -0.14 43.86 1.92
CA LYS A 305 0.76 45.03 1.84
C LYS A 305 0.62 45.81 0.53
N VAL A 306 0.35 45.13 -0.59
CA VAL A 306 0.06 45.80 -1.87
C VAL A 306 -1.24 46.61 -1.77
N GLU A 307 -2.26 46.07 -1.10
CA GLU A 307 -3.51 46.79 -0.89
C GLU A 307 -3.34 47.99 0.07
N GLU A 308 -2.54 47.85 1.14
CA GLU A 308 -2.17 48.98 2.01
C GLU A 308 -1.47 50.09 1.22
N LEU A 309 -0.52 49.73 0.35
CA LEU A 309 0.16 50.68 -0.53
C LEU A 309 -0.83 51.39 -1.47
N ARG A 310 -1.77 50.64 -2.05
CA ARG A 310 -2.83 51.18 -2.91
C ARG A 310 -3.68 52.22 -2.18
N VAL A 311 -4.11 51.92 -0.96
CA VAL A 311 -4.89 52.82 -0.11
C VAL A 311 -4.11 54.09 0.23
N ASN A 312 -2.83 53.94 0.59
CA ASN A 312 -1.97 55.08 0.89
C ASN A 312 -1.80 56.03 -0.32
N TRP A 313 -1.62 55.48 -1.52
CA TRP A 313 -1.53 56.28 -2.74
C TRP A 313 -2.85 56.97 -3.10
N LEU A 314 -4.00 56.30 -2.92
CA LEU A 314 -5.30 56.94 -3.11
C LEU A 314 -5.49 58.13 -2.18
N GLN A 315 -5.08 58.02 -0.91
CA GLN A 315 -5.15 59.12 0.05
C GLN A 315 -4.23 60.28 -0.33
N ALA A 316 -2.98 59.98 -0.73
CA ALA A 316 -1.99 61.00 -1.10
C ALA A 316 -2.36 61.78 -2.38
N ASN A 317 -3.03 61.12 -3.33
CA ASN A 317 -3.36 61.70 -4.64
C ASN A 317 -4.78 62.29 -4.74
N GLY A 318 -5.52 62.42 -3.63
CA GLY A 318 -6.88 62.95 -3.67
C GLY A 318 -7.91 62.01 -4.33
N GLY A 319 -7.69 60.69 -4.26
CA GLY A 319 -8.65 59.66 -4.65
C GLY A 319 -8.39 58.97 -5.98
N ALA A 320 -7.33 59.31 -6.73
CA ALA A 320 -7.00 58.69 -8.02
C ALA A 320 -5.56 58.15 -8.06
N LEU A 321 -5.38 56.98 -8.68
CA LEU A 321 -4.05 56.43 -8.97
C LEU A 321 -3.54 56.92 -10.32
N THR A 322 -2.24 57.14 -10.44
CA THR A 322 -1.61 57.38 -11.75
C THR A 322 -1.51 56.08 -12.55
N SER A 323 -1.37 56.18 -13.87
CA SER A 323 -1.17 55.01 -14.73
C SER A 323 0.05 54.17 -14.34
N SER A 324 1.14 54.84 -13.90
CA SER A 324 2.36 54.15 -13.44
C SER A 324 2.14 53.40 -12.12
N GLN A 325 1.39 53.99 -11.17
CA GLN A 325 1.02 53.33 -9.92
C GLN A 325 0.13 52.11 -10.16
N LEU A 326 -0.88 52.23 -11.02
CA LEU A 326 -1.76 51.10 -11.37
C LEU A 326 -0.96 49.94 -11.96
N LYS A 327 -0.13 50.23 -12.97
CA LYS A 327 0.71 49.22 -13.63
C LYS A 327 1.69 48.57 -12.66
N LEU A 328 2.24 49.32 -11.71
CA LEU A 328 3.14 48.80 -10.70
C LEU A 328 2.42 47.87 -9.71
N LEU A 329 1.23 48.25 -9.21
CA LEU A 329 0.43 47.38 -8.32
C LEU A 329 0.06 46.05 -8.99
N GLU A 330 -0.36 46.10 -10.26
CA GLU A 330 -0.67 44.90 -11.05
C GLU A 330 0.56 44.01 -11.21
N SER A 331 1.71 44.60 -11.57
CA SER A 331 2.95 43.85 -11.80
C SER A 331 3.52 43.24 -10.52
N VAL A 332 3.47 43.97 -9.39
CA VAL A 332 3.90 43.47 -8.08
C VAL A 332 2.97 42.39 -7.57
N SER A 333 1.64 42.55 -7.75
CA SER A 333 0.68 41.50 -7.40
C SER A 333 0.91 40.22 -8.20
N ALA A 334 1.14 40.35 -9.52
CA ALA A 334 1.48 39.22 -10.39
C ALA A 334 2.78 38.55 -9.95
N LEU A 335 3.81 39.33 -9.59
CA LEU A 335 5.08 38.80 -9.07
C LEU A 335 4.87 38.01 -7.78
N ILE A 336 4.15 38.57 -6.80
CA ILE A 336 3.87 37.92 -5.51
C ILE A 336 3.12 36.59 -5.70
N ILE A 337 2.14 36.55 -6.60
CA ILE A 337 1.39 35.33 -6.93
C ILE A 337 2.30 34.32 -7.62
N ALA A 338 3.09 34.74 -8.61
CA ALA A 338 4.00 33.88 -9.35
C ALA A 338 5.11 33.30 -8.45
N GLU A 339 5.68 34.10 -7.55
CA GLU A 339 6.63 33.64 -6.53
C GLU A 339 5.99 32.59 -5.60
N GLY A 340 4.76 32.84 -5.14
CA GLY A 340 4.01 31.90 -4.32
C GLY A 340 3.80 30.55 -5.02
N LEU A 341 3.30 30.57 -6.25
CA LEU A 341 3.10 29.36 -7.06
C LEU A 341 4.42 28.65 -7.36
N SER A 342 5.48 29.37 -7.71
CA SER A 342 6.80 28.78 -7.96
C SER A 342 7.38 28.13 -6.70
N GLN A 343 7.15 28.71 -5.51
CA GLN A 343 7.54 28.08 -4.25
C GLN A 343 6.75 26.80 -3.99
N LEU A 344 5.44 26.78 -4.29
CA LEU A 344 4.63 25.55 -4.16
C LEU A 344 5.18 24.41 -5.03
N VAL A 345 5.45 24.70 -6.31
CA VAL A 345 6.02 23.72 -7.25
C VAL A 345 7.36 23.18 -6.73
N LYS A 346 8.21 24.06 -6.17
CA LYS A 346 9.48 23.66 -5.57
C LYS A 346 9.30 22.77 -4.33
N GLU A 347 8.38 23.11 -3.44
CA GLU A 347 8.11 22.30 -2.24
C GLU A 347 7.57 20.91 -2.58
N GLU A 348 6.64 20.82 -3.53
CA GLU A 348 6.11 19.55 -4.03
C GLU A 348 7.20 18.73 -4.72
N SER A 349 8.04 19.39 -5.53
CA SER A 349 9.20 18.75 -6.18
C SER A 349 10.15 18.13 -5.16
N ASN A 350 10.47 18.87 -4.09
CA ASN A 350 11.35 18.35 -3.02
C ASN A 350 10.76 17.10 -2.34
N GLN A 351 9.43 16.96 -2.24
CA GLN A 351 8.83 15.72 -1.71
C GLN A 351 8.89 14.58 -2.71
N LEU A 352 8.63 14.86 -4.00
CA LEU A 352 8.76 13.87 -5.07
C LEU A 352 10.20 13.36 -5.17
N GLU A 353 11.20 14.22 -5.04
CA GLU A 353 12.62 13.83 -5.01
C GLU A 353 12.91 12.84 -3.89
N LYS A 354 12.43 13.12 -2.66
CA LYS A 354 12.59 12.19 -1.52
C LYS A 354 11.87 10.87 -1.74
N MET A 355 10.70 10.88 -2.38
CA MET A 355 9.98 9.66 -2.76
C MET A 355 10.78 8.85 -3.77
N TYR A 356 11.34 9.50 -4.78
CA TYR A 356 12.18 8.87 -5.79
C TYR A 356 13.47 8.31 -5.19
N ASP A 357 14.13 9.03 -4.29
CA ASP A 357 15.35 8.52 -3.63
C ASP A 357 15.06 7.28 -2.78
N ASN A 358 13.95 7.27 -2.03
CA ASN A 358 13.52 6.06 -1.32
C ASN A 358 13.28 4.88 -2.28
N MET A 359 12.68 5.16 -3.44
CA MET A 359 12.42 4.16 -4.47
C MET A 359 13.71 3.63 -5.10
N LYS A 360 14.72 4.49 -5.33
CA LYS A 360 16.05 4.08 -5.79
C LYS A 360 16.66 3.09 -4.80
N ASP A 361 16.70 3.44 -3.53
CA ASP A 361 17.26 2.58 -2.47
C ASP A 361 16.63 1.18 -2.49
N LYS A 362 15.30 1.10 -2.64
CA LYS A 362 14.57 -0.19 -2.73
C LYS A 362 14.96 -1.01 -3.97
N PHE A 363 15.10 -0.39 -5.14
CA PHE A 363 15.51 -1.11 -6.36
C PHE A 363 16.93 -1.66 -6.25
N GLN A 364 17.86 -0.88 -5.69
CA GLN A 364 19.23 -1.31 -5.43
C GLN A 364 19.28 -2.45 -4.40
N GLU A 365 18.53 -2.32 -3.31
CA GLU A 365 18.41 -3.36 -2.29
C GLU A 365 17.82 -4.66 -2.87
N ASN A 366 16.81 -4.57 -3.74
CA ASN A 366 16.22 -5.74 -4.40
C ASN A 366 17.24 -6.51 -5.25
N TRP A 367 18.07 -5.81 -6.04
CA TRP A 367 19.09 -6.47 -6.84
C TRP A 367 20.19 -7.08 -5.95
N LYS A 368 20.62 -6.36 -4.91
CA LYS A 368 21.58 -6.88 -3.93
C LYS A 368 21.05 -8.14 -3.24
N ASN A 369 19.82 -8.12 -2.74
CA ASN A 369 19.20 -9.26 -2.07
C ASN A 369 19.06 -10.47 -3.01
N SER A 370 18.78 -10.24 -4.30
CA SER A 370 18.73 -11.30 -5.31
C SER A 370 20.10 -11.98 -5.47
N GLN A 371 21.18 -11.21 -5.51
CA GLN A 371 22.54 -11.75 -5.57
C GLN A 371 22.91 -12.51 -4.28
N GLU A 372 22.58 -11.97 -3.11
CA GLU A 372 22.83 -12.62 -1.82
C GLU A 372 22.09 -13.96 -1.71
N ALA A 373 20.82 -14.01 -2.10
CA ALA A 373 20.03 -15.24 -2.17
C ALA A 373 20.65 -16.24 -3.14
N GLY A 374 21.04 -15.79 -4.34
CA GLY A 374 21.70 -16.61 -5.34
C GLY A 374 23.02 -17.21 -4.82
N ASN A 375 23.86 -16.43 -4.15
CA ASN A 375 25.13 -16.89 -3.56
C ASN A 375 24.91 -17.88 -2.41
N LYS A 376 23.88 -17.67 -1.59
CA LYS A 376 23.54 -18.55 -0.46
C LYS A 376 23.12 -19.94 -0.93
N ILE A 377 22.39 -20.03 -2.05
CA ILE A 377 21.93 -21.31 -2.62
C ILE A 377 23.02 -21.92 -3.50
N GLY A 378 23.60 -21.12 -4.40
CA GLY A 378 24.60 -21.50 -5.39
C GLY A 378 26.02 -21.63 -4.83
N THR A 379 26.21 -22.22 -3.65
CA THR A 379 27.51 -22.29 -2.96
C THR A 379 28.65 -22.96 -3.75
N LYS A 380 28.30 -23.72 -4.81
CA LYS A 380 29.25 -24.39 -5.72
C LYS A 380 29.40 -23.69 -7.07
N LEU A 381 28.65 -22.62 -7.32
CA LEU A 381 28.71 -21.86 -8.57
C LEU A 381 29.75 -20.74 -8.46
N SER A 382 30.35 -20.37 -9.59
CA SER A 382 31.08 -19.11 -9.70
C SER A 382 30.11 -17.93 -9.63
N HIS A 383 30.63 -16.72 -9.42
CA HIS A 383 29.82 -15.50 -9.47
C HIS A 383 29.01 -15.40 -10.77
N ASP A 384 29.64 -15.58 -11.93
CA ASP A 384 28.94 -15.59 -13.24
C ASP A 384 27.93 -16.72 -13.37
N GLY A 385 28.20 -17.86 -12.73
CA GLY A 385 27.26 -18.99 -12.66
C GLY A 385 26.01 -18.63 -11.87
N VAL A 386 26.15 -17.92 -10.75
CA VAL A 386 25.01 -17.39 -9.98
C VAL A 386 24.23 -16.37 -10.79
N LEU A 387 24.89 -15.41 -11.44
CA LEU A 387 24.22 -14.41 -12.28
C LEU A 387 23.46 -15.04 -13.46
N THR A 388 24.03 -16.08 -14.08
CA THR A 388 23.37 -16.84 -15.15
C THR A 388 22.14 -17.57 -14.62
N ALA A 389 22.22 -18.19 -13.45
CA ALA A 389 21.10 -18.88 -12.83
C ALA A 389 19.97 -17.91 -12.44
N LEU A 390 20.31 -16.76 -11.85
CA LEU A 390 19.34 -15.69 -11.55
C LEU A 390 18.65 -15.20 -12.83
N ARG A 391 19.41 -14.94 -13.90
CA ARG A 391 18.85 -14.52 -15.18
C ARG A 391 17.90 -15.55 -15.78
N ASN A 392 18.23 -16.84 -15.68
CA ASN A 392 17.33 -17.93 -16.10
C ASN A 392 16.04 -17.98 -15.27
N GLY A 393 16.09 -17.53 -14.02
CA GLY A 393 14.93 -17.31 -13.16
C GLY A 393 14.25 -15.95 -13.34
N ASP A 394 14.56 -15.21 -14.41
CA ASP A 394 13.99 -13.88 -14.72
C ASP A 394 14.32 -12.79 -13.67
N ALA A 395 15.46 -12.97 -12.98
CA ALA A 395 16.05 -12.02 -12.04
C ALA A 395 17.40 -11.50 -12.57
N TYR A 396 17.43 -10.28 -13.10
CA TYR A 396 18.65 -9.68 -13.64
C TYR A 396 18.67 -8.16 -13.39
N GLU A 397 19.88 -7.61 -13.30
CA GLU A 397 20.13 -6.21 -12.91
C GLU A 397 19.28 -5.20 -13.67
N SER A 398 19.19 -5.31 -15.01
CA SER A 398 18.45 -4.29 -15.77
C SER A 398 16.98 -4.22 -15.39
N LYS A 399 16.35 -5.35 -15.07
CA LYS A 399 14.95 -5.42 -14.65
C LYS A 399 14.74 -4.93 -13.21
N PHE A 400 15.69 -5.21 -12.32
CA PHE A 400 15.54 -4.96 -10.87
C PHE A 400 16.10 -3.60 -10.43
N GLU A 401 17.10 -3.08 -11.14
CA GLU A 401 17.84 -1.86 -10.76
C GLU A 401 17.99 -0.90 -11.94
N THR A 402 18.69 -1.27 -13.02
CA THR A 402 19.11 -0.29 -14.04
C THR A 402 17.94 0.41 -14.75
N GLU A 403 16.96 -0.33 -15.27
CA GLU A 403 15.81 0.26 -15.97
C GLU A 403 14.91 1.07 -15.03
N PRO A 404 14.54 0.59 -13.81
CA PRO A 404 13.86 1.42 -12.84
C PRO A 404 14.60 2.71 -12.48
N LEU A 405 15.91 2.64 -12.19
CA LEU A 405 16.72 3.82 -11.87
C LEU A 405 16.75 4.81 -13.04
N THR A 406 16.89 4.33 -14.27
CA THR A 406 16.88 5.18 -15.48
C THR A 406 15.55 5.92 -15.64
N LYS A 407 14.42 5.24 -15.38
CA LYS A 407 13.08 5.86 -15.38
C LYS A 407 12.95 6.93 -14.30
N ILE A 408 13.48 6.67 -13.10
CA ILE A 408 13.50 7.64 -12.01
C ILE A 408 14.33 8.88 -12.38
N GLU A 409 15.53 8.68 -12.94
CA GLU A 409 16.40 9.77 -13.40
C GLU A 409 15.72 10.64 -14.47
N GLN A 410 15.02 10.01 -15.43
CA GLN A 410 14.23 10.75 -16.41
C GLN A 410 13.13 11.59 -15.75
N LYS A 411 12.42 11.02 -14.77
CA LYS A 411 11.36 11.75 -14.05
C LYS A 411 11.90 12.90 -13.21
N LEU A 412 13.06 12.73 -12.58
CA LEU A 412 13.75 13.79 -11.85
C LEU A 412 14.24 14.90 -12.79
N LYS A 413 14.66 14.56 -14.01
CA LYS A 413 15.00 15.55 -15.03
C LYS A 413 13.78 16.37 -15.45
N GLU A 414 12.66 15.70 -15.77
CA GLU A 414 11.39 16.36 -16.09
C GLU A 414 10.95 17.32 -14.96
N LEU A 415 11.11 16.90 -13.70
CA LEU A 415 10.80 17.71 -12.53
C LEU A 415 11.70 18.96 -12.40
N ASN A 416 13.01 18.81 -12.67
CA ASN A 416 13.97 19.90 -12.67
C ASN A 416 13.70 20.91 -13.80
N ASP A 417 13.29 20.43 -14.97
CA ASP A 417 12.91 21.28 -16.10
C ASP A 417 11.69 22.14 -15.73
N ILE A 418 10.66 21.56 -15.10
CA ILE A 418 9.47 22.28 -14.60
C ILE A 418 9.85 23.37 -13.58
N ASN A 419 10.73 23.04 -12.62
CA ASN A 419 11.21 24.01 -11.63
C ASN A 419 11.96 25.17 -12.28
N SER A 420 12.79 24.87 -13.29
CA SER A 420 13.57 25.85 -14.04
C SER A 420 12.65 26.78 -14.84
N ASP A 421 11.62 26.24 -15.48
CA ASP A 421 10.63 27.02 -16.22
C ASP A 421 9.85 27.98 -15.32
N CYS A 422 9.43 27.51 -14.14
CA CYS A 422 8.78 28.36 -13.13
C CYS A 422 9.70 29.50 -12.68
N HIS A 423 10.97 29.20 -12.40
CA HIS A 423 11.94 30.20 -11.99
C HIS A 423 12.18 31.24 -13.10
N ASN A 424 12.32 30.80 -14.35
CA ASN A 424 12.49 31.67 -15.51
C ASN A 424 11.27 32.59 -15.71
N TYR A 425 10.05 32.08 -15.51
CA TYR A 425 8.83 32.87 -15.60
C TYR A 425 8.77 33.95 -14.52
N VAL A 426 9.06 33.60 -13.27
CA VAL A 426 9.15 34.56 -12.15
C VAL A 426 10.20 35.63 -12.42
N SER A 427 11.38 35.26 -12.94
CA SER A 427 12.45 36.21 -13.29
C SER A 427 11.99 37.25 -14.30
N LYS A 428 11.27 36.85 -15.36
CA LYS A 428 10.74 37.78 -16.38
C LYS A 428 9.76 38.80 -15.81
N ILE A 429 8.90 38.38 -14.88
CA ILE A 429 7.98 39.29 -14.18
C ILE A 429 8.79 40.25 -13.31
N LYS A 430 9.79 39.73 -12.58
CA LYS A 430 10.66 40.53 -11.72
C LYS A 430 11.42 41.60 -12.51
N ASP A 431 11.96 41.26 -13.68
CA ASP A 431 12.63 42.21 -14.56
C ASP A 431 11.67 43.29 -15.06
N SER A 432 10.42 42.94 -15.35
CA SER A 432 9.38 43.89 -15.75
C SER A 432 9.02 44.86 -14.61
N VAL A 433 8.93 44.36 -13.37
CA VAL A 433 8.75 45.21 -12.17
C VAL A 433 9.94 46.14 -12.01
N ASN A 434 11.16 45.62 -12.05
CA ASN A 434 12.39 46.42 -11.90
C ASN A 434 12.50 47.53 -12.97
N ALA A 435 12.06 47.27 -14.21
CA ALA A 435 12.04 48.27 -15.26
C ALA A 435 11.03 49.40 -14.99
N ILE A 436 9.86 49.10 -14.43
CA ILE A 436 8.89 50.15 -14.02
C ILE A 436 9.49 51.02 -12.91
N VAL A 437 10.12 50.37 -11.93
CA VAL A 437 10.68 51.02 -10.74
C VAL A 437 11.92 51.85 -11.07
N GLY A 438 12.81 51.34 -11.91
CA GLY A 438 14.03 52.06 -12.33
C GLY A 438 13.75 53.33 -13.13
N ASN A 439 12.59 53.41 -13.79
CA ASN A 439 12.15 54.60 -14.51
C ASN A 439 11.50 55.66 -13.61
N ASP A 440 11.26 55.37 -12.32
CA ASP A 440 10.58 56.25 -11.36
C ASP A 440 11.17 56.10 -9.94
N GLN A 441 12.17 56.94 -9.62
CA GLN A 441 12.86 56.93 -8.32
C GLN A 441 11.94 57.20 -7.12
N LEU A 442 10.83 57.93 -7.32
CA LEU A 442 9.83 58.16 -6.26
C LEU A 442 9.08 56.87 -5.95
N LEU A 443 8.63 56.15 -6.99
CA LEU A 443 7.99 54.83 -6.82
C LEU A 443 8.94 53.80 -6.19
N ALA A 444 10.22 53.81 -6.57
CA ALA A 444 11.22 52.91 -6.00
C ALA A 444 11.34 53.02 -4.46
N SER A 445 11.32 54.24 -3.93
CA SER A 445 11.38 54.47 -2.49
C SER A 445 10.14 53.98 -1.73
N GLN A 446 8.98 53.93 -2.39
CA GLN A 446 7.69 53.66 -1.77
C GLN A 446 7.34 52.17 -1.68
N ILE A 447 7.98 51.32 -2.48
CA ILE A 447 7.70 49.88 -2.54
C ILE A 447 8.72 49.00 -1.82
N ALA A 448 9.79 49.58 -1.26
CA ALA A 448 10.87 48.86 -0.60
C ALA A 448 10.43 48.00 0.61
N GLY A 449 9.23 48.25 1.17
CA GLY A 449 8.62 47.44 2.24
C GLY A 449 7.62 46.37 1.77
N VAL A 450 7.34 46.29 0.46
CA VAL A 450 6.32 45.43 -0.15
C VAL A 450 6.95 44.25 -0.90
N ILE A 451 8.09 44.45 -1.56
CA ILE A 451 8.80 43.46 -2.39
C ILE A 451 9.87 42.73 -1.59
#